data_AF-A0A6I6CD34-F1
#
_entry.id   AF-A0A6I6CD34-F1
#
_cell.length_a   1.000
_cell.length_b   1.000
_cell.length_c   1.000
_cell.angle_alpha   90.00
_cell.angle_beta   90.00
_cell.angle_gamma   90.00
#
_symmetry.space_group_name_H-M   'P 1'
#
loop_
_entity.id
_entity.type
_entity.pdbx_description
1 polymer ?
#
loop_
_entity_poly.entity_id
_entity_poly.type
_entity_poly.pdbx_seq_one_letter_code
_entity_poly.pdbx_strand_id
1 'polypeptide(L)' 'MAFNFEKDTDWIFTFCKTCWDYKKFVFDKPLDFSKAKKEPAVCTSCKKGQTINLKEAREYYHHLNDNNK' A
#
# COMPACT_ATOMS: atom_id res chain seq x y z
N MET A 1 7.79 9.86 -13.09
CA MET A 1 7.03 10.76 -12.20
C MET A 1 7.26 10.29 -10.78
N ALA A 2 7.97 11.06 -9.97
CA ALA A 2 8.34 10.65 -8.61
C ALA A 2 7.08 10.43 -7.75
N PHE A 3 6.91 9.22 -7.22
CA PHE A 3 5.86 8.90 -6.25
C PHE A 3 6.24 9.60 -4.92
N ASN A 4 5.67 10.78 -4.66
CA ASN A 4 5.88 11.49 -3.40
C ASN A 4 5.15 10.77 -2.28
N PHE A 5 5.89 9.99 -1.48
CA PHE A 5 5.46 9.39 -0.22
C PHE A 5 5.22 10.42 0.90
N GLU A 6 5.39 11.72 0.64
CA GLU A 6 5.25 12.80 1.62
C GLU A 6 3.79 13.22 1.92
N LYS A 7 2.81 12.58 1.27
CA LYS A 7 1.40 12.82 1.58
C LYS A 7 0.80 11.61 2.27
N ASP A 8 0.27 11.83 3.46
CA ASP A 8 -0.70 10.98 4.13
C ASP A 8 -1.67 10.42 3.09
N THR A 9 -1.49 9.17 2.73
CA THR A 9 -2.29 8.51 1.71
C THR A 9 -3.09 7.44 2.42
N ASP A 10 -4.41 7.58 2.41
CA ASP A 10 -5.32 6.63 3.08
C ASP A 10 -5.52 5.34 2.28
N TRP A 11 -4.67 5.07 1.29
CA TRP A 11 -4.83 3.94 0.38
C TRP A 11 -3.52 3.44 -0.21
N ILE A 12 -3.49 2.17 -0.59
CA ILE A 12 -2.37 1.54 -1.28
C ILE A 12 -2.88 0.55 -2.33
N PHE A 13 -2.09 0.31 -3.37
CA PHE A 13 -2.38 -0.74 -4.33
C PHE A 13 -1.50 -1.94 -4.03
N THR A 14 -2.10 -3.08 -3.67
CA THR A 14 -1.33 -4.28 -3.37
C THR A 14 -2.11 -5.54 -3.72
N PHE A 15 -1.44 -6.68 -3.67
CA PHE A 15 -2.05 -7.96 -3.96
C PHE A 15 -3.01 -8.38 -2.86
N CYS A 16 -4.27 -8.59 -3.24
CA CYS A 16 -5.30 -9.11 -2.35
C CYS A 16 -5.34 -10.63 -2.42
N LYS A 17 -5.00 -11.31 -1.31
CA LYS A 17 -5.02 -12.78 -1.24
C LYS A 17 -6.42 -13.36 -1.45
N THR A 18 -7.47 -12.62 -1.11
CA THR A 18 -8.86 -13.06 -1.30
C THR A 18 -9.34 -12.89 -2.74
N CYS A 19 -8.94 -11.80 -3.42
CA CYS A 19 -9.31 -11.58 -4.82
C CYS A 19 -8.39 -12.31 -5.79
N TRP A 20 -7.20 -12.72 -5.32
CA TRP A 20 -6.10 -13.23 -6.13
C TRP A 20 -5.67 -12.27 -7.25
N ASP A 21 -5.75 -10.97 -6.96
CA ASP A 21 -5.50 -9.89 -7.92
C ASP A 21 -4.97 -8.64 -7.21
N TYR A 22 -4.29 -7.75 -7.96
CA TYR A 22 -3.84 -6.46 -7.42
C TYR A 22 -5.03 -5.51 -7.29
N LYS A 23 -5.35 -5.12 -6.06
CA LYS A 23 -6.49 -4.28 -5.74
C LYS A 23 -6.08 -3.08 -4.88
N LYS A 24 -6.96 -2.08 -4.88
CA LYS A 24 -6.86 -0.94 -3.98
C LYS A 24 -7.30 -1.36 -2.57
N PHE A 25 -6.49 -1.00 -1.60
CA PHE A 25 -6.79 -1.11 -0.19
C PHE A 25 -6.89 0.28 0.40
N VAL A 26 -7.85 0.47 1.30
CA VAL A 26 -8.05 1.71 2.04
C VAL A 26 -7.78 1.47 3.52
N PHE A 27 -7.15 2.44 4.16
CA PHE A 27 -6.85 2.42 5.58
C PHE A 27 -7.87 3.28 6.31
N ASP A 28 -8.21 2.88 7.53
CA ASP A 28 -9.13 3.63 8.40
C ASP A 28 -8.47 4.93 8.92
N LYS A 29 -7.14 4.96 8.93
CA LYS A 29 -6.32 6.09 9.37
C LYS A 29 -5.28 6.44 8.31
N PRO A 30 -4.85 7.72 8.23
CA PRO A 30 -3.78 8.13 7.34
C PRO A 30 -2.50 7.34 7.61
N LEU A 31 -1.91 6.86 6.51
CA LEU A 31 -0.68 6.07 6.56
C LEU A 31 0.52 6.95 6.90
N ASP A 32 1.07 6.75 8.10
CA ASP A 32 2.40 7.23 8.44
C ASP A 32 3.45 6.19 8.01
N PHE A 33 3.92 6.30 6.76
CA PHE A 33 4.99 5.45 6.20
C PHE A 33 6.33 5.55 6.96
N SER A 34 6.48 6.51 7.88
CA SER A 34 7.69 6.68 8.70
C SER A 34 7.61 5.92 10.01
N LYS A 35 6.41 5.65 10.55
CA LYS A 35 6.22 4.99 11.84
C LYS A 35 5.65 3.58 11.75
N ALA A 36 4.76 3.32 10.80
CA ALA A 36 4.00 2.08 10.78
C ALA A 36 4.68 1.01 9.91
N LYS A 37 4.99 -0.16 10.50
CA LYS A 37 5.55 -1.31 9.77
C LYS A 37 4.45 -2.18 9.14
N LYS A 38 3.31 -2.33 9.82
CA LYS A 38 2.21 -3.21 9.41
C LYS A 38 0.88 -2.57 9.81
N GLU A 39 0.06 -2.21 8.83
CA GLU A 39 -1.25 -1.63 9.09
C GLU A 39 -2.37 -2.51 8.52
N PRO A 40 -3.49 -2.67 9.23
CA PRO A 40 -4.67 -3.31 8.67
C PRO A 40 -5.30 -2.38 7.61
N ALA A 41 -5.56 -2.94 6.44
CA ALA A 41 -6.21 -2.24 5.33
C ALA A 41 -7.38 -3.06 4.82
N VAL A 42 -8.41 -2.40 4.30
CA VAL A 42 -9.59 -3.06 3.74
C VAL A 42 -9.54 -2.99 2.22
N CYS A 43 -9.63 -4.15 1.56
CA CYS A 43 -9.73 -4.22 0.10
C CYS A 43 -11.05 -3.58 -0.36
N THR A 44 -11.01 -2.64 -1.30
CA THR A 44 -12.24 -2.00 -1.81
C THR A 44 -13.10 -2.96 -2.63
N SER A 45 -12.52 -4.06 -3.15
CA SER A 45 -13.21 -5.03 -4.00
C SER A 45 -13.93 -6.11 -3.19
N CYS A 46 -13.24 -6.79 -2.27
CA CYS A 46 -13.83 -7.89 -1.49
C CYS A 46 -14.24 -7.49 -0.06
N LYS A 47 -13.98 -6.25 0.35
CA LYS A 47 -14.23 -5.73 1.71
C LYS A 47 -13.58 -6.55 2.83
N LYS A 48 -12.57 -7.37 2.52
CA LYS A 48 -11.80 -8.11 3.51
C LYS A 48 -10.61 -7.29 3.98
N GLY A 49 -10.40 -7.33 5.30
CA GLY A 49 -9.22 -6.76 5.93
C GLY A 49 -7.99 -7.64 5.69
N GLN A 50 -6.87 -7.02 5.34
CA GLN A 50 -5.57 -7.66 5.24
C GLN A 50 -4.53 -6.77 5.91
N THR A 51 -3.61 -7.35 6.67
CA THR A 51 -2.46 -6.61 7.20
C THR A 51 -1.45 -6.40 6.07
N ILE A 52 -1.19 -5.15 5.73
CA ILE A 52 -0.22 -4.76 4.69
C ILE A 52 1.07 -4.32 5.38
N ASN A 53 2.19 -4.92 4.95
CA ASN A 53 3.51 -4.49 5.37
C ASN A 53 3.94 -3.27 4.54
N LEU A 54 3.88 -2.09 5.16
CA LEU A 54 4.18 -0.82 4.49
C LEU A 54 5.66 -0.69 4.13
N LYS A 55 6.55 -1.40 4.85
CA LYS A 55 7.98 -1.44 4.54
C LYS A 55 8.23 -2.11 3.18
N GLU A 56 7.66 -3.30 2.98
CA GLU A 56 7.78 -4.05 1.72
C GLU A 56 7.12 -3.30 0.56
N ALA A 57 5.96 -2.69 0.80
CA ALA A 57 5.30 -1.84 -0.17
C ALA A 57 6.18 -0.65 -0.61
N ARG A 58 6.79 0.05 0.35
CA ARG A 58 7.70 1.16 0.07
C ARG A 58 8.91 0.71 -0.73
N GLU A 59 9.53 -0.40 -0.36
CA GLU A 59 10.65 -1.00 -1.10
C GLU A 59 10.22 -1.34 -2.53
N TYR A 60 9.07 -2.00 -2.72
CA TYR A 60 8.53 -2.34 -4.05
C TYR A 60 8.32 -1.11 -4.94
N TYR A 61 7.71 -0.05 -4.43
CA TYR A 61 7.51 1.18 -5.20
C TYR A 61 8.81 1.94 -5.46
N HIS A 62 9.78 1.90 -4.53
CA HIS A 62 11.09 2.49 -4.74
C HIS A 62 11.85 1.78 -5.87
N HIS A 63 11.78 0.44 -5.92
CA HIS A 63 12.39 -0.37 -6.99
C HIS A 63 11.70 -0.18 -8.36
N LEU A 64 10.39 0.03 -8.38
CA LEU A 64 9.68 0.39 -9.62
C LEU A 64 10.09 1.76 -10.16
N ASN A 65 10.39 2.72 -9.28
CA ASN A 65 10.84 4.04 -9.68
C ASN A 65 12.27 4.04 -10.22
N ASP A 66 13.13 3.13 -9.76
CA ASP A 66 14.51 2.97 -10.22
C ASP A 66 14.60 2.36 -11.63
N ASN A 67 13.65 1.48 -11.99
CA ASN A 67 13.59 0.82 -13.31
C ASN A 67 12.91 1.66 -14.41
N ASN A 68 12.49 2.90 -14.12
CA ASN A 68 11.82 3.76 -15.07
C ASN A 68 12.72 4.91 -15.57
N LYS A 69 14.02 4.63 -15.71
CA LYS A 69 15.04 5.58 -16.19
C LYS A 69 15.41 5.32 -17.64
#